data_AF-A0A933L2H6-F1
#
_entry.id   AF-A0A933L2H6-F1
#
_cell.length_a   1.000
_cell.length_b   1.000
_cell.length_c   1.000
_cell.angle_alpha   90.00
_cell.angle_beta   90.00
_cell.angle_gamma   90.00
#
_symmetry.space_group_name_H-M   'P 1'
#
loop_
_entity.id
_entity.type
_entity.pdbx_description
1 polymer ?
#
loop_
_entity_poly.entity_id
_entity_poly.type
_entity_poly.pdbx_seq_one_letter_code
_entity_poly.pdbx_strand_id
1 'polypeptide(L)'
;MVILLHCAARYLYEYNAIALADWRIADIVDSAVRFSVPLFFMVSGYVFYGPHQPRPRHLMRLVMCIVAYGCIAVGYKAIWGSGALDALLLLPFAPPFYHLWFFYTLAPVYLVGMLVTVREPPRFWLIIGLAVIFFVVLNPHLAYLAPFSLARSGAAALDGSVIWYVLYAILGAALGRSVAPRLPWGGIAVIIVVGTTAIIARDAEVRTAAAADGTLTAPLFNYMSVPVLAGAVAIFMAVRTGTIPVMARPTLLFVHRYSLPLYGLHALVLDALWRRLFWPADQAWKIAAIFPLTVLLTLCIAIPLSSIDRRRWIT
;
A
#
# COMPACT_ATOMS: atom_id res chain seq x y z
N MET A 1 7.14 -2.67 -5.23
CA MET A 1 7.18 -1.92 -3.95
C MET A 1 6.38 -2.65 -2.88
N VAL A 2 5.06 -2.82 -3.01
CA VAL A 2 4.23 -3.54 -2.00
C VAL A 2 4.71 -4.98 -1.72
N ILE A 3 5.13 -5.74 -2.74
CA ILE A 3 5.69 -7.08 -2.52
C ILE A 3 6.96 -7.01 -1.65
N LEU A 4 7.84 -6.03 -1.91
CA LEU A 4 9.07 -5.85 -1.15
C LEU A 4 8.77 -5.46 0.31
N LEU A 5 7.73 -4.66 0.54
CA LEU A 5 7.22 -4.35 1.88
C LEU A 5 6.88 -5.64 2.62
N HIS A 6 6.08 -6.54 2.03
CA HIS A 6 5.71 -7.80 2.69
C HIS A 6 6.88 -8.78 2.87
N CYS A 7 7.87 -8.73 1.99
CA CYS A 7 9.09 -9.52 2.17
C CYS A 7 9.88 -9.09 3.42
N ALA A 8 9.87 -7.80 3.76
CA ALA A 8 10.53 -7.27 4.95
C ALA A 8 9.66 -7.36 6.22
N ALA A 9 8.32 -7.26 6.07
CA ALA A 9 7.39 -7.12 7.19
C ALA A 9 7.52 -8.19 8.29
N ARG A 10 7.84 -9.44 7.93
CA ARG A 10 7.94 -10.55 8.90
C ARG A 10 9.07 -10.34 9.91
N TYR A 11 10.20 -9.78 9.48
CA TYR A 11 11.38 -9.54 10.33
C TYR A 11 11.10 -8.53 11.44
N LEU A 12 10.16 -7.61 11.21
CA LEU A 12 9.84 -6.54 12.15
C LEU A 12 9.29 -7.07 13.47
N TYR A 13 8.66 -8.25 13.45
CA TYR A 13 8.12 -8.93 14.62
C TYR A 13 9.15 -9.77 15.38
N GLU A 14 10.36 -9.91 14.85
CA GLU A 14 11.43 -10.76 15.41
C GLU A 14 12.48 -9.89 16.15
N TYR A 15 12.08 -8.73 16.67
CA TYR A 15 12.98 -7.86 17.44
C TYR A 15 13.52 -8.62 18.67
N ASN A 16 14.82 -8.48 18.96
CA ASN A 16 15.58 -9.29 19.92
C ASN A 16 15.70 -10.80 19.63
N ALA A 17 14.98 -11.35 18.65
CA ALA A 17 15.11 -12.75 18.23
C ALA A 17 16.13 -12.95 17.10
N ILE A 18 16.45 -11.90 16.35
CA ILE A 18 17.42 -11.90 15.25
C ILE A 18 18.51 -10.85 15.47
N ALA A 19 19.58 -10.87 14.68
CA ALA A 19 20.62 -9.87 14.80
C ALA A 19 20.06 -8.46 14.50
N LEU A 20 20.42 -7.48 15.32
CA LEU A 20 19.93 -6.10 15.19
C LEU A 20 20.22 -5.50 13.80
N ALA A 21 21.34 -5.89 13.18
CA ALA A 21 21.67 -5.47 11.81
C ALA A 21 20.64 -5.97 10.79
N ASP A 22 20.22 -7.24 10.89
CA ASP A 22 19.21 -7.82 10.00
C ASP A 22 17.84 -7.18 10.20
N TRP A 23 17.45 -6.94 11.46
CA TRP A 23 16.22 -6.22 11.80
C TRP A 23 16.21 -4.80 11.23
N ARG A 24 17.31 -4.04 11.40
CA ARG A 24 17.45 -2.68 10.86
C ARG A 24 17.38 -2.64 9.34
N ILE A 25 17.97 -3.63 8.66
CA ILE A 25 17.87 -3.71 7.19
C ILE A 25 16.41 -3.91 6.78
N ALA A 26 15.69 -4.82 7.44
CA ALA A 26 14.27 -5.04 7.15
C ALA A 26 13.43 -3.78 7.40
N ASP A 27 13.65 -3.10 8.51
CA ASP A 27 13.00 -1.84 8.86
C ASP A 27 13.25 -0.72 7.83
N ILE A 28 14.50 -0.54 7.41
CA ILE A 28 14.85 0.41 6.35
C ILE A 28 14.15 0.05 5.03
N VAL A 29 14.18 -1.23 4.64
CA VAL A 29 13.56 -1.69 3.39
C VAL A 29 12.06 -1.45 3.40
N ASP A 30 11.38 -1.81 4.50
CA ASP A 30 9.96 -1.62 4.66
C ASP A 30 9.61 -0.11 4.63
N SER A 31 10.28 0.69 5.47
CA SER A 31 10.13 2.15 5.54
C SER A 31 10.30 2.84 4.18
N ALA A 32 11.29 2.41 3.39
CA ALA A 32 11.63 2.99 2.09
C ALA A 32 10.55 2.78 1.01
N VAL A 33 9.66 1.80 1.17
CA VAL A 33 8.62 1.51 0.18
C VAL A 33 7.20 1.73 0.70
N ARG A 34 7.06 2.15 1.95
CA ARG A 34 5.77 2.27 2.63
C ARG A 34 4.83 3.32 2.02
N PHE A 35 5.38 4.36 1.39
CA PHE A 35 4.60 5.34 0.62
C PHE A 35 3.86 4.75 -0.59
N SER A 36 4.21 3.53 -1.02
CA SER A 36 3.63 2.92 -2.23
C SER A 36 2.13 2.66 -2.14
N VAL A 37 1.60 2.39 -0.95
CA VAL A 37 0.16 2.19 -0.72
C VAL A 37 -0.64 3.49 -0.94
N PRO A 38 -0.36 4.60 -0.22
CA PRO A 38 -1.07 5.86 -0.46
C PRO A 38 -0.82 6.43 -1.86
N LEU A 39 0.39 6.26 -2.42
CA LEU A 39 0.69 6.64 -3.80
C LEU A 39 -0.27 5.96 -4.79
N PHE A 40 -0.62 4.69 -4.59
CA PHE A 40 -1.59 4.01 -5.45
C PHE A 40 -2.97 4.70 -5.41
N PHE A 41 -3.45 5.07 -4.22
CA PHE A 41 -4.74 5.76 -4.08
C PHE A 41 -4.69 7.14 -4.74
N MET A 42 -3.59 7.88 -4.58
CA MET A 42 -3.37 9.15 -5.29
C MET A 42 -3.43 8.98 -6.81
N VAL A 43 -2.76 7.96 -7.36
CA VAL A 43 -2.80 7.66 -8.80
C VAL A 43 -4.21 7.27 -9.24
N SER A 44 -4.92 6.46 -8.45
CA SER A 44 -6.31 6.07 -8.72
C SER A 44 -7.22 7.29 -8.78
N GLY A 45 -7.13 8.21 -7.82
CA GLY A 45 -7.90 9.45 -7.84
C GLY A 45 -7.52 10.37 -9.00
N TYR A 46 -6.22 10.47 -9.33
CA TYR A 46 -5.78 11.20 -10.52
C TYR A 46 -6.48 10.72 -11.79
N VAL A 47 -6.53 9.41 -12.00
CA VAL A 47 -7.20 8.80 -13.16
C VAL A 47 -8.73 8.96 -13.08
N PHE A 48 -9.33 8.61 -11.96
CA PHE A 48 -10.78 8.38 -11.87
C PHE A 48 -11.59 9.60 -11.43
N TYR A 49 -11.05 10.57 -10.70
CA TYR A 49 -11.85 11.68 -10.13
C TYR A 49 -11.88 12.89 -11.08
N GLY A 50 -12.13 12.63 -12.36
CA GLY A 50 -12.16 13.64 -13.42
C GLY A 50 -12.85 13.10 -14.68
N PRO A 51 -12.32 13.35 -15.89
CA PRO A 51 -13.00 12.95 -17.14
C PRO A 51 -13.20 11.43 -17.30
N HIS A 52 -12.38 10.62 -16.64
CA HIS A 52 -12.40 9.17 -16.76
C HIS A 52 -13.00 8.52 -15.53
N GLN A 53 -14.19 8.95 -15.10
CA GLN A 53 -14.88 8.38 -13.94
C GLN A 53 -14.98 6.85 -14.00
N PRO A 54 -14.95 6.17 -12.83
CA PRO A 54 -15.23 4.76 -12.77
C PRO A 54 -16.60 4.46 -13.39
N ARG A 55 -16.68 3.37 -14.15
CA ARG A 55 -17.94 2.87 -14.72
C ARG A 55 -18.38 1.65 -13.90
N PRO A 56 -19.66 1.24 -13.94
CA PRO A 56 -20.14 0.05 -13.23
C PRO A 56 -19.29 -1.20 -13.50
N ARG A 57 -18.75 -1.35 -14.72
CA ARG A 57 -17.81 -2.44 -15.08
C ARG A 57 -16.54 -2.47 -14.22
N HIS A 58 -16.02 -1.31 -13.77
CA HIS A 58 -14.82 -1.25 -12.93
C HIS A 58 -15.12 -1.72 -11.51
N LEU A 59 -16.32 -1.40 -10.99
CA LEU A 59 -16.78 -1.91 -9.70
C LEU A 59 -17.05 -3.42 -9.78
N MET A 60 -17.70 -3.88 -10.86
CA MET A 60 -17.91 -5.31 -11.10
C MET A 60 -16.58 -6.06 -11.18
N ARG A 61 -15.58 -5.49 -11.86
CA ARG A 61 -14.22 -6.06 -11.90
C ARG A 61 -13.63 -6.23 -10.50
N LEU A 62 -13.82 -5.23 -9.64
CA LEU A 62 -13.34 -5.27 -8.27
C LEU A 62 -14.06 -6.34 -7.42
N VAL A 63 -15.39 -6.43 -7.54
CA VAL A 63 -16.19 -7.49 -6.90
C VAL A 63 -15.71 -8.87 -7.36
N MET A 64 -15.48 -9.06 -8.65
CA MET A 64 -14.96 -10.31 -9.19
C MET A 64 -13.56 -10.63 -8.65
N CYS A 65 -12.69 -9.63 -8.46
CA CYS A 65 -11.39 -9.82 -7.83
C CYS A 65 -11.52 -10.24 -6.36
N ILE A 66 -12.40 -9.57 -5.59
CA ILE A 66 -12.68 -9.92 -4.20
C ILE A 66 -13.13 -11.37 -4.09
N VAL A 67 -14.10 -11.78 -4.91
CA VAL A 67 -14.62 -13.15 -4.91
C VAL A 67 -13.56 -14.14 -5.37
N ALA A 68 -12.91 -13.91 -6.52
CA ALA A 68 -11.98 -14.88 -7.09
C ALA A 68 -10.73 -15.07 -6.22
N TYR A 69 -10.03 -14.00 -5.86
CA TYR A 69 -8.85 -14.10 -5.00
C TYR A 69 -9.23 -14.47 -3.56
N GLY A 70 -10.44 -14.09 -3.12
CA GLY A 70 -10.98 -14.51 -1.84
C GLY A 70 -11.18 -16.02 -1.77
N CYS A 71 -11.83 -16.62 -2.77
CA CYS A 71 -11.99 -18.07 -2.87
C CYS A 71 -10.63 -18.79 -2.95
N ILE A 72 -9.67 -18.26 -3.72
CA ILE A 72 -8.31 -18.82 -3.78
C ILE A 72 -7.66 -18.77 -2.40
N ALA A 73 -7.77 -17.67 -1.66
CA ALA A 73 -7.24 -17.53 -0.31
C ALA A 73 -7.93 -18.45 0.71
N VAL A 74 -9.25 -18.63 0.61
CA VAL A 74 -10.02 -19.59 1.42
C VAL A 74 -9.54 -21.02 1.15
N GLY A 75 -9.38 -21.40 -0.12
CA GLY A 75 -8.83 -22.70 -0.51
C GLY A 75 -7.41 -22.90 0.01
N TYR A 76 -6.56 -21.86 -0.06
CA TYR A 76 -5.23 -21.89 0.52
C TYR A 76 -5.26 -22.15 2.04
N LYS A 77 -6.13 -21.45 2.77
CA LYS A 77 -6.33 -21.68 4.22
C LYS A 77 -6.86 -23.08 4.52
N ALA A 78 -7.75 -23.62 3.69
CA ALA A 78 -8.29 -24.97 3.87
C ALA A 78 -7.21 -26.05 3.75
N ILE A 79 -6.19 -25.84 2.91
CA ILE A 79 -5.10 -26.81 2.69
C ILE A 79 -3.94 -26.60 3.68
N TRP A 80 -3.56 -25.34 3.93
CA TRP A 80 -2.28 -25.01 4.60
C TRP A 80 -2.43 -24.21 5.90
N GLY A 81 -3.65 -23.90 6.33
CA GLY A 81 -3.90 -23.03 7.49
C GLY A 81 -5.12 -23.47 8.30
N SER A 82 -5.74 -22.50 8.96
CA SER A 82 -6.94 -22.67 9.77
C SER A 82 -7.94 -21.54 9.48
N GLY A 83 -9.18 -21.70 9.95
CA GLY A 83 -10.23 -20.67 9.80
C GLY A 83 -10.73 -20.48 8.38
N ALA A 84 -10.68 -21.52 7.53
CA ALA A 84 -11.18 -21.44 6.15
C ALA A 84 -12.69 -21.19 6.09
N LEU A 85 -13.46 -21.83 6.98
CA LEU A 85 -14.90 -21.62 7.08
C LEU A 85 -15.24 -20.19 7.49
N ASP A 86 -14.59 -19.66 8.52
CA ASP A 86 -14.78 -18.27 8.96
C ASP A 86 -14.39 -17.28 7.86
N ALA A 87 -13.26 -17.53 7.17
CA ALA A 87 -12.81 -16.72 6.05
C ALA A 87 -13.79 -16.73 4.87
N LEU A 88 -14.52 -17.84 4.66
CA LEU A 88 -15.57 -17.95 3.65
C LEU A 88 -16.84 -17.19 4.06
N LEU A 89 -17.31 -17.41 5.29
CA LEU A 89 -18.53 -16.79 5.82
C LEU A 89 -18.39 -15.26 5.92
N LEU A 90 -17.20 -14.77 6.27
CA LEU A 90 -16.91 -13.36 6.40
C LEU A 90 -16.43 -12.69 5.11
N LEU A 91 -16.29 -13.43 4.00
CA LEU A 91 -15.77 -12.91 2.73
C LEU A 91 -16.44 -11.59 2.27
N PRO A 92 -17.77 -11.36 2.43
CA PRO A 92 -18.36 -10.08 2.04
C PRO A 92 -17.90 -8.88 2.88
N PHE A 93 -17.45 -9.13 4.11
CA PHE A 93 -17.22 -8.10 5.14
C PHE A 93 -15.74 -7.95 5.51
N ALA A 94 -14.96 -9.02 5.38
CA ALA A 94 -13.58 -9.06 5.81
C ALA A 94 -12.70 -9.83 4.79
N PRO A 95 -11.47 -9.35 4.56
CA PRO A 95 -10.54 -10.02 3.67
C PRO A 95 -10.12 -11.38 4.25
N PRO A 96 -10.18 -12.48 3.47
CA PRO A 96 -9.80 -13.80 3.94
C PRO A 96 -8.27 -13.95 4.12
N PHE A 97 -7.49 -13.01 3.58
CA PHE A 97 -6.03 -12.95 3.73
C PHE A 97 -5.58 -11.50 3.96
N TYR A 98 -4.54 -11.31 4.77
CA TYR A 98 -4.14 -9.99 5.29
C TYR A 98 -3.87 -8.94 4.21
N HIS A 99 -3.54 -9.34 2.98
CA HIS A 99 -3.22 -8.41 1.88
C HIS A 99 -4.44 -8.00 1.03
N LEU A 100 -5.53 -8.77 1.05
CA LEU A 100 -6.69 -8.53 0.18
C LEU A 100 -7.56 -7.36 0.63
N TRP A 101 -7.34 -6.82 1.84
CA TRP A 101 -8.06 -5.68 2.41
C TRP A 101 -8.19 -4.50 1.45
N PHE A 102 -7.15 -4.25 0.67
CA PHE A 102 -7.07 -3.15 -0.27
C PHE A 102 -8.16 -3.18 -1.34
N PHE A 103 -8.58 -4.36 -1.81
CA PHE A 103 -9.69 -4.45 -2.77
C PHE A 103 -11.00 -3.96 -2.14
N TYR A 104 -11.21 -4.25 -0.86
CA TYR A 104 -12.37 -3.75 -0.10
C TYR A 104 -12.29 -2.23 0.06
N THR A 105 -11.12 -1.68 0.33
CA THR A 105 -10.90 -0.22 0.44
C THR A 105 -11.03 0.50 -0.91
N LEU A 106 -10.65 -0.16 -2.01
CA LEU A 106 -10.76 0.42 -3.35
C LEU A 106 -12.22 0.58 -3.80
N ALA A 107 -13.14 -0.24 -3.28
CA ALA A 107 -14.55 -0.21 -3.65
C ALA A 107 -15.23 1.13 -3.29
N PRO A 108 -15.18 1.63 -2.04
CA PRO A 108 -15.70 2.95 -1.70
C PRO A 108 -14.92 4.07 -2.41
N VAL A 109 -13.60 3.94 -2.63
CA VAL A 109 -12.84 4.93 -3.42
C VAL A 109 -13.39 5.05 -4.84
N TYR A 110 -13.72 3.93 -5.48
CA TYR A 110 -14.31 3.95 -6.83
C TYR A 110 -15.75 4.45 -6.80
N LEU A 111 -16.54 4.07 -5.80
CA LEU A 111 -17.91 4.56 -5.65
C LEU A 111 -17.94 6.08 -5.52
N VAL A 112 -17.08 6.66 -4.66
CA VAL A 112 -16.92 8.12 -4.54
C VAL A 112 -16.48 8.71 -5.88
N GLY A 113 -15.56 8.07 -6.60
CA GLY A 113 -15.12 8.54 -7.92
C GLY A 113 -16.20 8.53 -9.01
N MET A 114 -17.26 7.72 -8.85
CA MET A 114 -18.44 7.76 -9.74
C MET A 114 -19.32 8.99 -9.47
N LEU A 115 -19.30 9.50 -8.24
CA LEU A 115 -20.18 10.57 -7.78
C LEU A 115 -19.47 11.93 -7.75
N VAL A 116 -18.16 11.93 -7.57
CA VAL A 116 -17.34 13.12 -7.31
C VAL A 116 -16.36 13.36 -8.44
N THR A 117 -16.29 14.61 -8.89
CA THR A 117 -15.22 15.10 -9.77
C THR A 117 -14.43 16.17 -9.06
N VAL A 118 -13.11 16.07 -9.13
CA VAL A 118 -12.23 17.13 -8.67
C VAL A 118 -12.04 18.10 -9.82
N ARG A 119 -12.68 19.27 -9.70
CA ARG A 119 -12.49 20.40 -10.62
C ARG A 119 -11.02 20.85 -10.58
N GLU A 120 -10.57 21.51 -11.64
CA GLU A 120 -9.23 22.08 -11.73
C GLU A 120 -9.00 23.05 -10.55
N PRO A 121 -8.16 22.67 -9.57
CA PRO A 121 -7.94 23.52 -8.41
C PRO A 121 -6.95 24.62 -8.79
N PRO A 122 -7.25 25.90 -8.51
CA PRO A 122 -6.48 27.01 -9.06
C PRO A 122 -5.10 27.19 -8.41
N ARG A 123 -4.82 26.63 -7.22
CA ARG A 123 -3.61 26.93 -6.44
C ARG A 123 -3.00 25.71 -5.76
N PHE A 124 -1.80 25.30 -6.19
CA PHE A 124 -1.03 24.19 -5.61
C PHE A 124 -0.88 24.30 -4.08
N TRP A 125 -0.48 25.46 -3.57
CA TRP A 125 -0.24 25.65 -2.13
C TRP A 125 -1.51 25.58 -1.27
N LEU A 126 -2.67 25.90 -1.84
CA LEU A 126 -3.94 25.69 -1.14
C LEU A 126 -4.21 24.19 -0.94
N ILE A 127 -3.91 23.37 -1.95
CA ILE A 127 -4.07 21.91 -1.88
C ILE A 127 -3.14 21.33 -0.81
N ILE A 128 -1.88 21.77 -0.77
CA ILE A 128 -0.93 21.37 0.27
C ILE A 128 -1.42 21.82 1.65
N GLY A 129 -1.90 23.05 1.79
CA GLY A 129 -2.47 23.54 3.05
C GLY A 129 -3.66 22.71 3.53
N LEU A 130 -4.58 22.35 2.62
CA LEU A 130 -5.70 21.46 2.93
C LEU A 130 -5.21 20.05 3.30
N ALA A 131 -4.21 19.51 2.59
CA ALA A 131 -3.62 18.23 2.94
C ALA A 131 -3.03 18.24 4.35
N VAL A 132 -2.35 19.33 4.75
CA VAL A 132 -1.85 19.49 6.13
C VAL A 132 -3.00 19.53 7.13
N ILE A 133 -4.06 20.31 6.87
CA ILE A 133 -5.24 20.37 7.75
C ILE A 133 -5.84 18.97 7.94
N PHE A 134 -6.12 18.25 6.86
CA PHE A 134 -6.71 16.93 6.99
C PHE A 134 -5.74 15.93 7.62
N PHE A 135 -4.57 15.69 7.02
CA PHE A 135 -3.69 14.59 7.41
C PHE A 135 -2.82 14.84 8.64
N VAL A 136 -2.69 16.09 9.09
CA VAL A 136 -1.94 16.44 10.29
C VAL A 136 -2.85 16.90 11.42
N VAL A 137 -3.72 17.89 11.17
CA VAL A 137 -4.53 18.51 12.23
C VAL A 137 -5.74 17.64 12.59
N LEU A 138 -6.46 17.13 11.60
CA LEU A 138 -7.71 16.38 11.80
C LEU A 138 -7.51 14.86 11.89
N ASN A 139 -6.26 14.39 11.93
CA ASN A 139 -5.95 12.97 11.83
C ASN A 139 -5.92 12.25 13.20
N PRO A 140 -6.93 11.41 13.54
CA PRO A 140 -6.96 10.67 14.80
C PRO A 140 -5.83 9.64 14.91
N HIS A 141 -5.27 9.20 13.78
CA HIS A 141 -4.25 8.16 13.77
C HIS A 141 -2.87 8.69 14.19
N LEU A 142 -2.71 10.00 14.35
CA LEU A 142 -1.51 10.62 14.90
C LEU A 142 -1.56 10.61 16.43
N ALA A 143 -1.55 9.41 17.03
CA ALA A 143 -1.55 9.24 18.49
C ALA A 143 -0.39 10.00 19.20
N TYR A 144 0.68 10.34 18.47
CA TYR A 144 1.80 11.15 18.96
C TYR A 144 1.56 12.67 18.94
N LEU A 145 0.47 13.14 18.31
CA LEU A 145 -0.03 14.52 18.35
C LEU A 145 -1.31 14.63 19.19
N ALA A 146 -1.57 13.68 20.09
CA ALA A 146 -2.75 13.64 20.95
C ALA A 146 -3.15 14.99 21.61
N PRO A 147 -2.23 15.90 22.01
CA PRO A 147 -2.62 17.22 22.53
C PRO A 147 -3.32 18.13 21.51
N PHE A 148 -3.18 17.86 20.21
CA PHE A 148 -3.68 18.68 19.10
C PHE A 148 -4.73 17.95 18.24
N SER A 149 -4.94 16.65 18.44
CA SER A 149 -5.90 15.85 17.67
C SER A 149 -7.31 15.92 18.26
N LEU A 150 -8.31 16.29 17.45
CA LEU A 150 -9.70 16.47 17.91
C LEU A 150 -10.57 15.19 17.88
N ALA A 151 -10.01 14.02 17.58
CA ALA A 151 -10.80 12.86 17.14
C ALA A 151 -10.75 11.67 18.12
N ARG A 152 -11.93 11.16 18.51
CA ARG A 152 -12.15 9.94 19.33
C ARG A 152 -12.52 8.77 18.42
N SER A 153 -11.98 7.57 18.71
CA SER A 153 -12.18 6.34 17.93
C SER A 153 -13.45 5.57 18.31
N GLY A 154 -14.13 4.99 17.31
CA GLY A 154 -15.22 4.01 17.45
C GLY A 154 -14.94 2.73 16.64
N ALA A 155 -15.43 1.58 17.13
CA ALA A 155 -15.06 0.23 16.68
C ALA A 155 -16.03 -0.35 15.63
N ALA A 156 -15.88 0.03 14.36
CA ALA A 156 -16.56 -0.63 13.23
C ALA A 156 -15.53 -1.07 12.19
N ALA A 157 -15.86 -2.10 11.38
CA ALA A 157 -15.02 -2.60 10.28
C ALA A 157 -14.86 -1.57 9.13
N LEU A 158 -15.70 -0.54 9.12
CA LEU A 158 -15.36 0.78 8.56
C LEU A 158 -14.67 1.57 9.66
N ASP A 159 -13.44 1.17 10.00
CA ASP A 159 -12.55 2.06 10.72
C ASP A 159 -12.50 3.33 9.85
N GLY A 160 -12.70 4.50 10.45
CA GLY A 160 -12.64 5.78 9.75
C GLY A 160 -11.43 5.91 8.82
N SER A 161 -10.39 5.07 8.96
CA SER A 161 -9.30 4.83 7.99
C SER A 161 -9.70 4.86 6.50
N VAL A 162 -10.87 4.35 6.08
CA VAL A 162 -11.30 4.38 4.67
C VAL A 162 -11.36 5.81 4.10
N ILE A 163 -11.82 6.78 4.90
CA ILE A 163 -11.92 8.18 4.44
C ILE A 163 -10.57 8.74 4.05
N TRP A 164 -9.50 8.31 4.71
CA TRP A 164 -8.15 8.78 4.44
C TRP A 164 -7.62 8.31 3.10
N TYR A 165 -7.99 7.09 2.67
CA TYR A 165 -7.67 6.61 1.33
C TYR A 165 -8.48 7.33 0.24
N VAL A 166 -9.72 7.73 0.54
CA VAL A 166 -10.50 8.63 -0.32
C VAL A 166 -9.83 10.02 -0.37
N LEU A 167 -9.37 10.55 0.76
CA LEU A 167 -8.63 11.82 0.80
C LEU A 167 -7.32 11.75 0.01
N TYR A 168 -6.59 10.62 0.05
CA TYR A 168 -5.44 10.40 -0.83
C TYR A 168 -5.83 10.43 -2.31
N ALA A 169 -6.95 9.79 -2.68
CA ALA A 169 -7.46 9.85 -4.05
C ALA A 169 -7.81 11.29 -4.47
N ILE A 170 -8.52 12.04 -3.63
CA ILE A 170 -8.82 13.46 -3.86
C ILE A 170 -7.53 14.28 -3.98
N LEU A 171 -6.55 14.04 -3.11
CA LEU A 171 -5.27 14.74 -3.12
C LEU A 171 -4.50 14.49 -4.41
N GLY A 172 -4.40 13.24 -4.85
CA GLY A 172 -3.78 12.90 -6.14
C GLY A 172 -4.53 13.52 -7.32
N ALA A 173 -5.86 13.53 -7.28
CA ALA A 173 -6.69 14.18 -8.28
C ALA A 173 -6.48 15.70 -8.36
N ALA A 174 -6.42 16.36 -7.21
CA ALA A 174 -6.23 17.80 -7.09
C ALA A 174 -4.81 18.21 -7.49
N LEU A 175 -3.79 17.57 -6.91
CA LEU A 175 -2.40 17.82 -7.26
C LEU A 175 -2.17 17.54 -8.74
N GLY A 176 -2.65 16.42 -9.27
CA GLY A 176 -2.51 16.04 -10.66
C GLY A 176 -3.07 17.04 -11.68
N ARG A 177 -4.05 17.85 -11.29
CA ARG A 177 -4.70 18.87 -12.13
C ARG A 177 -4.25 20.31 -11.83
N SER A 178 -3.58 20.54 -10.71
CA SER A 178 -3.11 21.87 -10.31
C SER A 178 -1.93 22.37 -11.16
N VAL A 179 -1.77 23.68 -11.32
CA VAL A 179 -0.52 24.24 -11.87
C VAL A 179 0.61 24.03 -10.85
N ALA A 180 1.53 23.11 -11.13
CA ALA A 180 2.66 22.83 -10.25
C ALA A 180 3.69 23.97 -10.28
N PRO A 181 4.32 24.31 -9.14
CA PRO A 181 5.46 25.20 -9.14
C PRO A 181 6.64 24.55 -9.87
N ARG A 182 7.47 25.39 -10.51
CA ARG A 182 8.71 24.97 -11.17
C ARG A 182 9.78 24.66 -10.12
N LEU A 183 9.77 23.43 -9.61
CA LEU A 183 10.71 22.92 -8.62
C LEU A 183 11.39 21.65 -9.14
N PRO A 184 12.60 21.31 -8.64
CA PRO A 184 13.30 20.08 -9.01
C PRO A 184 12.69 18.87 -8.27
N TRP A 185 11.44 18.51 -8.63
CA TRP A 185 10.64 17.51 -7.92
C TRP A 185 11.34 16.14 -7.76
N GLY A 186 12.17 15.72 -8.72
CA GLY A 186 12.96 14.50 -8.61
C GLY A 186 13.97 14.55 -7.46
N GLY A 187 14.72 15.65 -7.32
CA GLY A 187 15.64 15.84 -6.20
C GLY A 187 14.91 15.99 -4.87
N ILE A 188 13.79 16.72 -4.86
CA ILE A 188 12.91 16.84 -3.69
C ILE A 188 12.40 15.46 -3.25
N ALA A 189 11.97 14.62 -4.19
CA ALA A 189 11.49 13.27 -3.90
C ALA A 189 12.57 12.38 -3.29
N VAL A 190 13.81 12.45 -3.79
CA VAL A 190 14.94 11.73 -3.19
C VAL A 190 15.16 12.17 -1.75
N ILE A 191 15.26 13.49 -1.50
CA ILE A 191 15.49 14.04 -0.17
C ILE A 191 14.37 13.64 0.79
N ILE A 192 13.11 13.82 0.38
CA ILE A 192 11.96 13.49 1.21
C ILE A 192 11.90 11.99 1.47
N VAL A 193 12.03 11.13 0.46
CA VAL A 193 11.96 9.67 0.66
C VAL A 193 13.07 9.18 1.57
N VAL A 194 14.31 9.64 1.39
CA VAL A 194 15.43 9.28 2.27
C VAL A 194 15.17 9.77 3.69
N GLY A 195 14.75 11.04 3.85
CA GLY A 195 14.42 11.62 5.14
C GLY A 195 13.28 10.89 5.86
N THR A 196 12.18 10.60 5.16
CA THR A 196 11.04 9.87 5.73
C THR A 196 11.42 8.43 6.07
N THR A 197 12.25 7.77 5.25
CA THR A 197 12.76 6.42 5.55
C THR A 197 13.55 6.43 6.86
N ALA A 198 14.49 7.38 7.01
CA ALA A 198 15.30 7.48 8.22
C ALA A 198 14.45 7.80 9.46
N ILE A 199 13.48 8.71 9.34
CA ILE A 199 12.56 9.07 10.44
C ILE A 199 11.72 7.86 10.87
N ILE A 200 11.10 7.17 9.91
CA ILE A 200 10.22 6.04 10.18
C ILE A 200 11.02 4.88 10.81
N ALA A 201 12.16 4.52 10.23
CA ALA A 201 13.00 3.44 10.72
C ALA A 201 13.54 3.75 12.13
N ARG A 202 14.04 4.98 12.34
CA ARG A 202 14.55 5.37 13.66
C ARG A 202 13.46 5.38 14.73
N ASP A 203 12.25 5.84 14.41
CA ASP A 203 11.11 5.80 15.33
C ASP A 203 10.73 4.37 15.70
N ALA A 204 10.63 3.47 14.71
CA ALA A 204 10.33 2.06 14.92
C ALA A 204 11.38 1.39 15.83
N GLU A 205 12.67 1.61 15.55
CA GLU A 205 13.76 1.05 16.35
C GLU A 205 13.71 1.54 17.80
N VAL A 206 13.64 2.86 18.02
CA VAL A 206 13.70 3.46 19.36
C VAL A 206 12.52 3.01 20.22
N ARG A 207 11.31 2.98 19.65
CA ARG A 207 10.10 2.59 20.40
C ARG A 207 10.02 1.10 20.65
N THR A 208 10.45 0.29 19.70
CA THR A 208 10.50 -1.18 19.87
C THR A 208 11.58 -1.55 20.89
N ALA A 209 12.73 -0.87 20.89
CA ALA A 209 13.76 -1.01 21.93
C ALA A 209 13.27 -0.65 23.33
N ALA A 210 12.34 0.32 23.43
CA ALA A 210 11.75 0.75 24.69
C ALA A 210 10.60 -0.15 25.18
N ALA A 211 10.08 -1.05 24.34
CA ALA A 211 9.05 -2.00 24.73
C ALA A 211 9.68 -3.13 25.58
N ALA A 212 9.09 -3.42 26.75
CA ALA A 212 9.66 -4.34 27.74
C ALA A 212 9.88 -5.78 27.21
N ASP A 213 9.11 -6.18 26.21
CA ASP A 213 9.12 -7.50 25.57
C ASP A 213 9.69 -7.46 24.14
N GLY A 214 10.17 -6.30 23.67
CA GLY A 214 10.58 -6.11 22.28
C GLY A 214 9.40 -6.09 21.30
N THR A 215 8.16 -5.91 21.77
CA THR A 215 6.99 -5.84 20.87
C THR A 215 7.11 -4.66 19.91
N LEU A 216 6.94 -4.96 18.61
CA LEU A 216 6.99 -3.97 17.54
C LEU A 216 6.05 -2.79 17.83
N THR A 217 6.65 -1.62 18.05
CA THR A 217 5.93 -0.38 18.33
C THR A 217 6.31 0.67 17.30
N ALA A 218 5.58 0.71 16.17
CA ALA A 218 5.94 1.56 15.03
C ALA A 218 4.74 2.42 14.54
N PRO A 219 4.35 3.50 15.25
CA PRO A 219 3.21 4.33 14.86
C PRO A 219 3.43 5.03 13.51
N LEU A 220 4.68 5.37 13.16
CA LEU A 220 5.00 6.01 11.87
C LEU A 220 4.89 5.04 10.68
N PHE A 221 4.75 3.73 10.90
CA PHE A 221 4.41 2.77 9.86
C PHE A 221 2.97 2.89 9.36
N ASN A 222 2.10 3.63 10.07
CA ASN A 222 0.73 3.83 9.63
C ASN A 222 0.73 4.59 8.28
N TYR A 223 -0.09 4.14 7.31
CA TYR A 223 -0.19 4.77 5.99
C TYR A 223 -0.72 6.22 6.05
N MET A 224 -1.29 6.62 7.17
CA MET A 224 -1.77 7.98 7.46
C MET A 224 -0.75 8.83 8.20
N SER A 225 0.46 8.33 8.45
CA SER A 225 1.50 9.10 9.12
C SER A 225 2.05 10.19 8.20
N VAL A 226 2.49 11.31 8.80
CA VAL A 226 3.05 12.44 8.06
C VAL A 226 4.25 12.06 7.17
N PRO A 227 5.21 11.23 7.63
CA PRO A 227 6.32 10.82 6.77
C PRO A 227 5.85 10.02 5.54
N VAL A 228 4.89 9.11 5.72
CA VAL A 228 4.37 8.30 4.61
C VAL A 228 3.61 9.16 3.59
N LEU A 229 2.80 10.11 4.05
CA LEU A 229 2.14 11.11 3.21
C LEU A 229 3.17 11.93 2.41
N ALA A 230 4.19 12.45 3.08
CA ALA A 230 5.21 13.27 2.45
C ALA A 230 5.94 12.52 1.33
N GLY A 231 6.33 11.26 1.58
CA GLY A 231 6.93 10.39 0.56
C GLY A 231 5.99 10.15 -0.63
N ALA A 232 4.70 9.90 -0.37
CA ALA A 232 3.71 9.67 -1.42
C ALA A 232 3.51 10.92 -2.30
N VAL A 233 3.37 12.11 -1.70
CA VAL A 233 3.23 13.38 -2.41
C VAL A 233 4.47 13.70 -3.23
N ALA A 234 5.66 13.51 -2.66
CA ALA A 234 6.90 13.84 -3.33
C ALA A 234 7.13 12.96 -4.57
N ILE A 235 6.94 11.65 -4.45
CA ILE A 235 7.05 10.72 -5.58
C ILE A 235 5.93 10.96 -6.61
N PHE A 236 4.70 11.20 -6.17
CA PHE A 236 3.59 11.54 -7.06
C PHE A 236 3.94 12.77 -7.92
N MET A 237 4.41 13.85 -7.29
CA MET A 237 4.79 15.06 -8.00
C MET A 237 5.97 14.84 -8.94
N ALA A 238 7.00 14.10 -8.50
CA ALA A 238 8.18 13.84 -9.30
C ALA A 238 7.90 13.03 -10.58
N VAL A 239 6.99 12.06 -10.50
CA VAL A 239 6.47 11.31 -11.65
C VAL A 239 5.60 12.21 -12.52
N ARG A 240 4.64 12.92 -11.92
CA ARG A 240 3.69 13.79 -12.62
C ARG A 240 4.39 14.88 -13.44
N THR A 241 5.42 15.53 -12.89
CA THR A 241 6.14 16.60 -13.58
C THR A 241 7.25 16.08 -14.51
N GLY A 242 7.37 14.76 -14.70
CA GLY A 242 8.35 14.16 -15.60
C GLY A 242 9.81 14.24 -15.15
N THR A 243 10.06 14.60 -13.89
CA THR A 243 11.42 14.72 -13.35
C THR A 243 12.07 13.37 -13.02
N ILE A 244 11.26 12.33 -12.79
CA ILE A 244 11.73 10.95 -12.76
C ILE A 244 11.43 10.36 -14.14
N PRO A 245 12.46 9.99 -14.94
CA PRO A 245 12.24 9.38 -16.23
C PRO A 245 11.59 8.01 -16.03
N VAL A 246 10.33 7.88 -16.43
CA VAL A 246 9.66 6.57 -16.49
C VAL A 246 10.18 5.89 -17.75
N MET A 247 11.31 5.19 -17.64
CA MET A 247 11.74 4.32 -18.73
C MET A 247 10.72 3.20 -18.86
N ALA A 248 9.97 3.20 -19.96
CA ALA A 248 9.10 2.09 -20.36
C ALA A 248 9.96 0.90 -20.83
N ARG A 249 10.74 0.32 -19.91
CA ARG A 249 11.56 -0.85 -20.19
C ARG A 249 10.62 -2.02 -20.54
N PRO A 250 10.93 -2.83 -21.56
CA PRO A 250 10.10 -3.96 -21.96
C PRO A 250 9.74 -4.90 -20.79
N THR A 251 10.67 -5.08 -19.86
CA THR A 251 10.47 -5.87 -18.63
C THR A 251 9.42 -5.27 -17.70
N LEU A 252 9.43 -3.95 -17.50
CA LEU A 252 8.44 -3.27 -16.66
C LEU A 252 7.05 -3.31 -17.31
N LEU A 253 6.97 -3.11 -18.62
CA LEU A 253 5.72 -3.23 -19.38
C LEU A 253 5.15 -4.65 -19.32
N PHE A 254 6.02 -5.66 -19.40
CA PHE A 254 5.64 -7.07 -19.26
C PHE A 254 5.05 -7.35 -17.86
N VAL A 255 5.73 -6.94 -16.79
CA VAL A 255 5.23 -7.14 -15.42
C VAL A 255 3.94 -6.35 -15.18
N HIS A 256 3.84 -5.12 -15.68
CA HIS A 256 2.65 -4.26 -15.55
C HIS A 256 1.39 -4.93 -16.12
N ARG A 257 1.51 -5.68 -17.23
CA ARG A 257 0.39 -6.42 -17.83
C ARG A 257 -0.28 -7.40 -16.85
N TYR A 258 0.49 -7.94 -15.91
CA TYR A 258 0.03 -8.90 -14.91
C TYR A 258 -0.08 -8.28 -13.51
N SER A 259 -0.13 -6.95 -13.39
CA SER A 259 -0.12 -6.25 -12.10
C SER A 259 -1.30 -6.64 -11.19
N LEU A 260 -2.50 -6.87 -11.74
CA LEU A 260 -3.68 -7.27 -10.98
C LEU A 260 -3.54 -8.69 -10.36
N PRO A 261 -3.22 -9.75 -11.12
CA PRO A 261 -2.98 -11.07 -10.55
C PRO A 261 -1.72 -11.12 -9.70
N LEU A 262 -0.69 -10.35 -10.05
CA LEU A 262 0.47 -10.18 -9.18
C LEU A 262 0.06 -9.62 -7.82
N TYR A 263 -0.82 -8.61 -7.80
CA TYR A 263 -1.39 -8.06 -6.57
C TYR A 263 -2.21 -9.11 -5.79
N GLY A 264 -3.14 -9.81 -6.45
CA GLY A 264 -4.06 -10.73 -5.77
C GLY A 264 -3.41 -12.00 -5.21
N LEU A 265 -2.30 -12.47 -5.79
CA LEU A 265 -1.74 -13.79 -5.49
C LEU A 265 -0.42 -13.75 -4.71
N HIS A 266 0.37 -12.67 -4.79
CA HIS A 266 1.74 -12.68 -4.26
C HIS A 266 1.81 -12.98 -2.76
N ALA A 267 0.82 -12.55 -1.98
CA ALA A 267 0.83 -12.76 -0.53
C ALA A 267 0.71 -14.26 -0.16
N LEU A 268 -0.03 -15.04 -0.96
CA LEU A 268 -0.15 -16.49 -0.81
C LEU A 268 1.14 -17.21 -1.23
N VAL A 269 1.73 -16.77 -2.35
CA VAL A 269 3.03 -17.28 -2.83
C VAL A 269 4.12 -16.98 -1.81
N LEU A 270 4.15 -15.76 -1.28
CA LEU A 270 5.09 -15.33 -0.26
C LEU A 270 4.96 -16.14 1.03
N ASP A 271 3.72 -16.39 1.52
CA ASP A 271 3.50 -17.24 2.69
C ASP A 271 3.99 -18.68 2.46
N ALA A 272 3.74 -19.24 1.27
CA ALA A 272 4.23 -20.57 0.91
C ALA A 272 5.77 -20.63 0.84
N LEU A 273 6.42 -19.60 0.27
CA LEU A 273 7.87 -19.49 0.22
C LEU A 273 8.48 -19.39 1.61
N TRP A 274 7.89 -18.57 2.48
CA TRP A 274 8.31 -18.46 3.87
C TRP A 274 8.28 -19.81 4.56
N ARG A 275 7.15 -20.51 4.52
CA ARG A 275 6.97 -21.81 5.20
C ARG A 275 7.92 -22.90 4.71
N ARG A 276 8.28 -22.89 3.43
CA ARG A 276 9.00 -24.02 2.80
C ARG A 276 10.50 -23.80 2.62
N LEU A 277 10.93 -22.57 2.35
CA LEU A 277 12.30 -22.31 1.87
C LEU A 277 13.04 -21.26 2.69
N PHE A 278 12.33 -20.33 3.32
CA PHE A 278 12.97 -19.15 3.94
C PHE A 278 12.81 -19.08 5.46
N TRP A 279 12.05 -19.97 6.09
CA TRP A 279 11.90 -20.03 7.55
C TRP A 279 13.20 -20.47 8.26
N PRO A 280 13.56 -19.89 9.42
CA PRO A 280 12.99 -18.68 10.05
C PRO A 280 13.45 -17.39 9.35
N ALA A 281 12.77 -16.27 9.62
CA ALA A 281 13.12 -14.95 9.09
C ALA A 281 14.28 -14.31 9.89
N ASP A 282 15.48 -14.84 9.72
CA ASP A 282 16.66 -14.53 10.55
C ASP A 282 17.73 -13.69 9.86
N GLN A 283 17.90 -13.85 8.55
CA GLN A 283 18.98 -13.23 7.77
C GLN A 283 18.41 -12.29 6.70
N ALA A 284 18.84 -11.03 6.67
CA ALA A 284 18.25 -10.00 5.81
C ALA A 284 18.51 -10.22 4.32
N TRP A 285 19.57 -10.94 3.92
CA TRP A 285 19.81 -11.28 2.52
C TRP A 285 18.66 -12.09 1.91
N LYS A 286 17.91 -12.85 2.73
CA LYS A 286 16.73 -13.59 2.28
C LYS A 286 15.64 -12.65 1.75
N ILE A 287 15.57 -11.39 2.18
CA ILE A 287 14.67 -10.38 1.59
C ILE A 287 14.98 -10.18 0.11
N ALA A 288 16.27 -10.05 -0.23
CA ALA A 288 16.73 -9.87 -1.61
C ALA A 288 16.51 -11.11 -2.48
N ALA A 289 16.45 -12.31 -1.88
CA ALA A 289 16.17 -13.56 -2.58
C ALA A 289 14.66 -13.84 -2.73
N ILE A 290 13.89 -13.67 -1.65
CA ILE A 290 12.46 -13.99 -1.62
C ILE A 290 11.64 -13.00 -2.45
N PHE A 291 12.05 -11.74 -2.55
CA PHE A 291 11.38 -10.72 -3.36
C PHE A 291 11.28 -11.10 -4.85
N PRO A 292 12.40 -11.29 -5.59
CA PRO A 292 12.33 -11.67 -7.00
C PRO A 292 11.67 -13.04 -7.19
N LEU A 293 11.90 -13.99 -6.28
CA LEU A 293 11.28 -15.32 -6.37
C LEU A 293 9.75 -15.25 -6.24
N THR A 294 9.24 -14.41 -5.32
CA THR A 294 7.80 -14.17 -5.16
C THR A 294 7.22 -13.57 -6.44
N VAL A 295 7.89 -12.57 -7.02
CA VAL A 295 7.47 -11.96 -8.30
C VAL A 295 7.44 -13.01 -9.42
N LEU A 296 8.51 -13.78 -9.59
CA LEU A 296 8.62 -14.79 -10.64
C LEU A 296 7.58 -15.89 -10.51
N LEU A 297 7.45 -16.51 -9.33
CA LEU A 297 6.47 -17.58 -9.12
C LEU A 297 5.04 -17.06 -9.25
N THR A 298 4.77 -15.84 -8.79
CA THR A 298 3.45 -15.24 -9.00
C THR A 298 3.17 -15.00 -10.48
N LEU A 299 4.16 -14.57 -11.26
CA LEU A 299 4.02 -14.45 -12.72
C LEU A 299 3.78 -15.81 -13.39
N CYS A 300 4.45 -16.88 -12.95
CA CYS A 300 4.21 -18.24 -13.44
C CYS A 300 2.76 -18.71 -13.24
N ILE A 301 2.08 -18.21 -12.19
CA ILE A 301 0.65 -18.48 -11.95
C ILE A 301 -0.24 -17.48 -12.71
N ALA A 302 0.14 -16.21 -12.75
CA ALA A 302 -0.63 -15.13 -13.37
C ALA A 302 -0.77 -15.28 -14.89
N ILE A 303 0.30 -15.73 -15.57
CA ILE A 303 0.32 -15.93 -17.03
C ILE A 303 -0.76 -16.94 -17.48
N PRO A 304 -0.79 -18.19 -16.97
CA PRO A 304 -1.84 -19.14 -17.35
C PRO A 304 -3.23 -18.69 -16.89
N LEU A 305 -3.36 -18.05 -15.72
CA LEU A 305 -4.63 -17.49 -15.27
C LEU A 305 -5.19 -16.47 -16.27
N SER A 306 -4.33 -15.63 -16.83
CA SER A 306 -4.69 -14.62 -17.85
C SER A 306 -5.10 -15.22 -19.18
N SER A 307 -4.64 -16.43 -19.49
CA SER A 307 -5.08 -17.18 -20.67
C SER A 307 -6.48 -17.78 -20.49
N ILE A 308 -6.85 -18.11 -19.25
CA ILE A 308 -8.17 -18.67 -18.91
C ILE A 308 -9.22 -17.55 -18.80
N ASP A 309 -8.87 -16.43 -18.18
CA ASP A 309 -9.76 -15.27 -18.02
C ASP A 309 -9.89 -14.45 -19.31
N ARG A 310 -10.62 -15.00 -20.29
CA ARG A 310 -10.85 -14.36 -21.60
C ARG A 310 -11.50 -12.98 -21.50
N ARG A 311 -12.22 -12.69 -20.41
CA ARG A 311 -12.92 -11.42 -20.20
C ARG A 311 -12.11 -10.40 -19.38
N ARG A 312 -10.92 -10.78 -18.88
CA ARG A 312 -10.00 -9.94 -18.08
C ARG A 312 -10.65 -9.32 -16.83
N TRP A 313 -11.53 -10.08 -16.18
CA TRP A 313 -12.16 -9.64 -14.94
C TRP A 313 -11.20 -9.70 -13.75
N ILE A 314 -10.30 -10.67 -13.75
CA ILE A 314 -9.39 -10.98 -12.65
C ILE A 314 -7.92 -10.99 -13.11
N THR A 315 -7.64 -10.65 -14.36
CA THR A 315 -6.30 -10.59 -14.95
C THR A 315 -6.04 -9.27 -15.66
#